data_AF-A0A6A1VWT9-F1
#
_entry.id   AF-A0A6A1VWT9-F1
#
_cell.length_a   1.000
_cell.length_b   1.000
_cell.length_c   1.000
_cell.angle_alpha   90.00
_cell.angle_beta   90.00
_cell.angle_gamma   90.00
#
_symmetry.space_group_name_H-M   'P 1'
#
loop_
_entity.id
_entity.type
_entity.pdbx_description
1 polymer ?
#
loop_
_entity_poly.entity_id
_entity_poly.type
_entity_poly.pdbx_seq_one_letter_code
_entity_poly.pdbx_strand_id
1 'polypeptide(L)'
;MNTAYRTHKNRMFQHYSVFNSKEEALEHPYPDMNKEEWTRVCDLFASEEFQRRSAINKENRAKLKIVHTLGARYFNMHVYISFGVQKNPESDEISPALLYKKTHTNKDGMWTSEDARENFEKMEALQLQHESEGKSYTEVEILLRCWGRKRVTCEV
;
A
#
# COMPACT_ATOMS: atom_id res chain seq x y z
N MET A 1 5.73 2.98 -16.74
CA MET A 1 6.72 4.05 -16.56
C MET A 1 7.50 3.81 -15.27
N ASN A 2 8.80 3.50 -15.40
CA ASN A 2 9.88 3.70 -14.43
C ASN A 2 10.00 2.88 -13.12
N THR A 3 9.84 1.55 -13.17
CA THR A 3 10.40 0.65 -12.13
C THR A 3 11.91 0.83 -12.00
N ALA A 4 12.62 0.99 -13.13
CA ALA A 4 14.07 1.22 -13.17
C ALA A 4 14.50 2.49 -12.41
N TYR A 5 13.83 3.62 -12.64
CA TYR A 5 14.13 4.89 -11.96
C TYR A 5 13.86 4.84 -10.44
N ARG A 6 12.75 4.21 -10.01
CA ARG A 6 12.46 4.03 -8.57
C ARG A 6 13.52 3.17 -7.89
N THR A 7 13.96 2.11 -8.55
CA THR A 7 15.05 1.25 -8.06
C THR A 7 16.37 2.02 -8.03
N HIS A 8 16.66 2.86 -9.02
CA HIS A 8 17.89 3.64 -9.09
C HIS A 8 17.98 4.70 -7.99
N LYS A 9 16.93 5.52 -7.79
CA LYS A 9 16.89 6.51 -6.69
C LYS A 9 17.00 5.86 -5.32
N ASN A 10 16.35 4.71 -5.12
CA ASN A 10 16.48 3.96 -3.86
C ASN A 10 17.92 3.47 -3.65
N ARG A 11 18.58 2.90 -4.68
CA ARG A 11 19.99 2.46 -4.57
C ARG A 11 20.94 3.60 -4.22
N MET A 12 20.76 4.77 -4.83
CA MET A 12 21.53 5.97 -4.50
C MET A 12 21.29 6.41 -3.04
N PHE A 13 20.04 6.37 -2.58
CA PHE A 13 19.73 6.68 -1.19
C PHE A 13 20.33 5.67 -0.21
N GLN A 14 20.31 4.37 -0.53
CA GLN A 14 20.95 3.34 0.30
C GLN A 14 22.46 3.60 0.43
N HIS A 15 23.13 3.90 -0.67
CA HIS A 15 24.56 4.29 -0.67
C HIS A 15 24.80 5.53 0.18
N TYR A 16 24.02 6.60 -0.03
CA TYR A 16 24.09 7.83 0.78
C TYR A 16 23.89 7.57 2.28
N SER A 17 22.94 6.70 2.63
CA SER A 17 22.56 6.45 4.02
C SER A 17 23.59 5.68 4.85
N VAL A 18 24.65 5.16 4.23
CA VAL A 18 25.79 4.55 4.95
C VAL A 18 26.64 5.60 5.65
N PHE A 19 26.65 6.83 5.14
CA PHE A 19 27.46 7.92 5.67
C PHE A 19 26.70 8.71 6.74
N ASN A 20 27.42 9.21 7.74
CA ASN A 20 26.81 9.93 8.86
C ASN A 20 26.59 11.41 8.56
N SER A 21 27.33 11.96 7.59
CA SER A 21 27.18 13.34 7.13
C SER A 21 27.15 13.44 5.61
N LYS A 22 26.63 14.58 5.14
CA LYS A 22 26.61 14.89 3.70
C LYS A 22 28.04 15.06 3.17
N GLU A 23 28.91 15.70 3.96
CA GLU A 23 30.30 15.96 3.61
C GLU A 23 31.08 14.66 3.38
N GLU A 24 30.85 13.66 4.26
CA GLU A 24 31.41 12.32 4.10
C GLU A 24 30.86 11.62 2.84
N ALA A 25 29.55 11.74 2.59
CA ALA A 25 28.94 11.17 1.38
C ALA A 25 29.49 11.78 0.08
N LEU A 26 29.85 13.07 0.06
CA LEU A 26 30.39 13.74 -1.12
C LEU A 26 31.78 13.23 -1.55
N GLU A 27 32.57 12.72 -0.61
CA GLU A 27 33.87 12.09 -0.88
C GLU A 27 33.72 10.67 -1.47
N HIS A 28 32.52 10.10 -1.41
CA HIS A 28 32.21 8.77 -1.93
C HIS A 28 31.08 8.79 -2.97
N PRO A 29 31.33 9.31 -4.20
CA PRO A 29 30.34 9.30 -5.28
C PRO A 29 29.77 7.93 -5.58
N TYR A 30 28.47 7.90 -5.95
CA TYR A 30 27.82 6.68 -6.40
C TYR A 30 28.47 6.16 -7.70
N PRO A 31 28.62 4.84 -7.90
CA PRO A 31 29.25 4.28 -9.10
C PRO A 31 28.61 4.81 -10.40
N ASP A 32 29.45 5.08 -11.40
CA ASP A 32 29.05 5.57 -12.73
C ASP A 32 28.35 6.96 -12.73
N MET A 33 28.52 7.76 -11.68
CA MET A 33 27.99 9.14 -11.57
C MET A 33 29.12 10.16 -11.42
N ASN A 34 29.00 11.31 -12.08
CA ASN A 34 29.99 12.39 -11.91
C ASN A 34 29.80 13.14 -10.58
N LYS A 35 30.84 13.88 -10.16
CA LYS A 35 30.86 14.55 -8.85
C LYS A 35 29.80 15.66 -8.75
N GLU A 36 29.53 16.40 -9.84
CA GLU A 36 28.52 17.46 -9.83
C GLU A 36 27.10 16.90 -9.67
N GLU A 37 26.76 15.82 -10.38
CA GLU A 37 25.48 15.12 -10.28
C GLU A 37 25.30 14.51 -8.91
N TRP A 38 26.34 13.85 -8.38
CA TRP A 38 26.30 13.28 -7.03
C TRP A 38 26.07 14.36 -5.97
N THR A 39 26.71 15.53 -6.13
CA THR A 39 26.50 16.66 -5.21
C THR A 39 25.04 17.08 -5.17
N ARG A 40 24.38 17.22 -6.34
CA ARG A 40 22.95 17.55 -6.42
C ARG A 40 22.06 16.48 -5.78
N VAL A 41 22.44 15.21 -5.88
CA VAL A 41 21.72 14.09 -5.25
C VAL A 41 21.88 14.12 -3.72
N CYS A 42 23.09 14.37 -3.23
CA CYS A 42 23.35 14.59 -1.81
C CYS A 42 22.58 15.79 -1.26
N ASP A 43 22.53 16.92 -1.99
CA ASP A 43 21.72 18.09 -1.64
C ASP A 43 20.24 17.74 -1.52
N LEU A 44 19.72 16.97 -2.49
CA LEU A 44 18.33 16.50 -2.46
C LEU A 44 18.05 15.63 -1.24
N PHE A 45 18.93 14.70 -0.88
CA PHE A 45 18.73 13.82 0.28
C PHE A 45 18.92 14.53 1.61
N ALA A 46 19.82 15.52 1.67
CA ALA A 46 20.04 16.35 2.86
C ALA A 46 18.92 17.40 3.05
N SER A 47 18.13 17.69 2.01
CA SER A 47 17.05 18.69 2.09
C SER A 47 16.02 18.34 3.16
N GLU A 48 15.57 19.37 3.88
CA GLU A 48 14.55 19.23 4.93
C GLU A 48 13.24 18.65 4.37
N GLU A 49 12.85 19.03 3.15
CA GLU A 49 11.64 18.50 2.51
C GLU A 49 11.72 16.98 2.33
N PHE A 50 12.86 16.49 1.85
CA PHE A 50 13.06 15.06 1.65
C PHE A 50 13.06 14.31 2.98
N GLN A 51 13.80 14.82 3.97
CA GLN A 51 13.87 14.21 5.30
C GLN A 51 12.51 14.16 5.99
N ARG A 52 11.75 15.27 5.96
CA ARG A 52 10.38 15.33 6.49
C ARG A 52 9.49 14.30 5.82
N ARG A 53 9.49 14.24 4.49
CA ARG A 53 8.64 13.29 3.74
C ARG A 53 9.06 11.84 3.99
N SER A 54 10.35 11.58 4.15
CA SER A 54 10.90 10.27 4.52
C SER A 54 10.44 9.84 5.92
N ALA A 55 10.53 10.73 6.92
CA ALA A 55 10.08 10.48 8.28
C ALA A 55 8.58 10.16 8.35
N ILE A 56 7.75 10.98 7.71
CA ILE A 56 6.30 10.75 7.61
C ILE A 56 6.00 9.40 6.95
N ASN A 57 6.68 9.07 5.85
CA ASN A 57 6.49 7.79 5.17
C ASN A 57 6.91 6.60 6.03
N LYS A 58 7.99 6.73 6.81
CA LYS A 58 8.45 5.70 7.76
C LYS A 58 7.41 5.46 8.86
N GLU A 59 6.88 6.53 9.45
CA GLU A 59 5.80 6.44 10.44
C GLU A 59 4.53 5.82 9.86
N ASN A 60 4.12 6.26 8.67
CA ASN A 60 2.92 5.74 8.00
C ASN A 60 3.08 4.25 7.69
N ARG A 61 4.28 3.82 7.30
CA ARG A 61 4.58 2.40 7.07
C ARG A 61 4.58 1.60 8.38
N ALA A 62 5.06 2.18 9.49
CA ALA A 62 4.98 1.54 10.80
C ALA A 62 3.53 1.42 11.33
N LYS A 63 2.65 2.37 10.95
CA LYS A 63 1.22 2.35 11.29
C LYS A 63 0.40 1.42 10.38
N LEU A 64 0.97 0.93 9.27
CA LEU A 64 0.29 0.07 8.31
C LEU A 64 0.20 -1.37 8.84
N LYS A 65 -0.93 -1.70 9.47
CA LYS A 65 -1.20 -3.03 10.05
C LYS A 65 -1.72 -4.06 9.04
N ILE A 66 -2.40 -3.59 8.00
CA ILE A 66 -3.01 -4.45 6.98
C ILE A 66 -2.27 -4.22 5.68
N VAL A 67 -1.52 -5.23 5.24
CA VAL A 67 -0.81 -5.23 3.98
C VAL A 67 -1.62 -6.04 2.97
N HIS A 68 -1.92 -5.44 1.82
CA HIS A 68 -2.54 -6.12 0.70
C HIS A 68 -1.46 -6.60 -0.28
N THR A 69 -1.67 -7.76 -0.91
CA THR A 69 -0.74 -8.40 -1.84
C THR A 69 -0.91 -7.94 -3.28
N LEU A 70 -2.09 -7.41 -3.62
CA LEU A 70 -2.31 -6.80 -4.93
C LEU A 70 -1.63 -5.43 -5.00
N GLY A 71 -1.15 -5.01 -6.17
CA GLY A 71 -0.63 -3.66 -6.31
C GLY A 71 -1.71 -2.61 -6.02
N ALA A 72 -1.32 -1.43 -5.55
CA ALA A 72 -2.25 -0.34 -5.20
C ALA A 72 -3.27 -0.02 -6.32
N ARG A 73 -2.89 -0.16 -7.59
CA ARG A 73 -3.79 0.04 -8.74
C ARG A 73 -4.90 -1.01 -8.82
N TYR A 74 -4.59 -2.27 -8.51
CA TYR A 74 -5.59 -3.35 -8.50
C TYR A 74 -6.52 -3.24 -7.30
N PHE A 75 -5.98 -2.88 -6.12
CA PHE A 75 -6.82 -2.59 -4.96
C PHE A 75 -7.76 -1.41 -5.24
N ASN A 76 -7.25 -0.29 -5.75
CA ASN A 76 -8.08 0.85 -6.13
C ASN A 76 -9.09 0.52 -7.24
N MET A 77 -8.73 -0.31 -8.23
CA MET A 77 -9.66 -0.72 -9.30
C MET A 77 -10.77 -1.62 -8.76
N HIS A 78 -10.44 -2.58 -7.90
CA HIS A 78 -11.44 -3.43 -7.26
C HIS A 78 -12.32 -2.65 -6.30
N VAL A 79 -11.73 -1.75 -5.51
CA VAL A 79 -12.47 -0.73 -4.75
C VAL A 79 -13.39 0.02 -5.72
N TYR A 80 -12.90 0.63 -6.80
CA TYR A 80 -13.73 1.41 -7.74
C TYR A 80 -14.89 0.63 -8.39
N ILE A 81 -14.66 -0.65 -8.70
CA ILE A 81 -15.69 -1.58 -9.23
C ILE A 81 -16.72 -1.90 -8.13
N SER A 82 -16.28 -2.22 -6.90
CA SER A 82 -17.13 -2.47 -5.74
C SER A 82 -17.85 -1.22 -5.18
N PHE A 83 -17.28 -0.03 -5.35
CA PHE A 83 -17.87 1.29 -5.03
C PHE A 83 -18.84 1.80 -6.11
N GLY A 84 -19.09 1.01 -7.17
CA GLY A 84 -20.25 1.20 -8.05
C GLY A 84 -20.11 2.24 -9.15
N VAL A 85 -18.90 2.52 -9.68
CA VAL A 85 -18.80 3.44 -10.83
C VAL A 85 -19.05 2.75 -12.18
N GLN A 86 -18.79 1.45 -12.30
CA GLN A 86 -19.16 0.66 -13.47
C GLN A 86 -19.42 -0.79 -13.06
N LYS A 87 -20.67 -1.23 -13.14
CA LYS A 87 -20.97 -2.66 -13.20
C LYS A 87 -20.67 -3.13 -14.62
N ASN A 88 -19.62 -3.94 -14.79
CA ASN A 88 -19.44 -4.66 -16.04
C ASN A 88 -20.19 -6.00 -15.90
N PRO A 89 -21.24 -6.28 -16.69
CA PRO A 89 -21.99 -7.53 -16.61
C PRO A 89 -21.16 -8.78 -16.98
N GLU A 90 -19.95 -8.61 -17.54
CA GLU A 90 -19.05 -9.70 -17.93
C GLU A 90 -17.98 -10.07 -16.88
N SER A 91 -17.84 -9.34 -15.78
CA SER A 91 -16.91 -9.76 -14.73
C SER A 91 -17.59 -10.78 -13.84
N ASP A 92 -17.08 -12.01 -13.81
CA ASP A 92 -17.46 -13.02 -12.81
C ASP A 92 -17.56 -12.34 -11.44
N GLU A 93 -18.73 -12.41 -10.84
CA GLU A 93 -19.09 -11.72 -9.59
C GLU A 93 -18.28 -12.34 -8.44
N ILE A 94 -17.03 -11.91 -8.28
CA ILE A 94 -16.16 -12.35 -7.19
C ILE A 94 -16.75 -11.77 -5.90
N SER A 95 -17.28 -12.64 -5.03
CA SER A 95 -17.77 -12.26 -3.71
C SER A 95 -16.75 -11.38 -2.96
N PRO A 96 -17.18 -10.33 -2.23
CA PRO A 96 -16.29 -9.44 -1.47
C PRO A 96 -15.36 -10.17 -0.50
N ALA A 97 -15.86 -11.21 0.15
CA ALA A 97 -15.06 -12.05 1.03
C ALA A 97 -13.97 -12.78 0.22
N LEU A 98 -14.31 -13.29 -0.96
CA LEU A 98 -13.37 -13.96 -1.87
C LEU A 98 -12.29 -12.98 -2.37
N LEU A 99 -12.67 -11.75 -2.72
CA LEU A 99 -11.74 -10.69 -3.08
C LEU A 99 -10.80 -10.32 -1.92
N TYR A 100 -11.36 -10.12 -0.72
CA TYR A 100 -10.56 -9.79 0.45
C TYR A 100 -9.54 -10.88 0.78
N LYS A 101 -9.99 -12.14 0.80
CA LYS A 101 -9.13 -13.31 0.95
C LYS A 101 -8.01 -13.30 -0.10
N LYS A 102 -8.35 -13.18 -1.38
CA LYS A 102 -7.36 -13.16 -2.49
C LYS A 102 -6.35 -12.01 -2.38
N THR A 103 -6.77 -10.86 -1.86
CA THR A 103 -5.92 -9.67 -1.72
C THR A 103 -5.10 -9.64 -0.44
N HIS A 104 -5.42 -10.45 0.57
CA HIS A 104 -4.74 -10.47 1.87
C HIS A 104 -4.16 -11.85 2.22
N THR A 105 -4.08 -12.73 1.23
CA THR A 105 -3.30 -13.98 1.30
C THR A 105 -2.14 -13.92 0.31
N ASN A 106 -1.01 -14.52 0.68
CA ASN A 106 0.12 -14.76 -0.19
C ASN A 106 -0.20 -15.87 -1.22
N LYS A 107 0.71 -16.07 -2.18
CA LYS A 107 0.59 -17.17 -3.17
C LYS A 107 0.48 -18.55 -2.52
N ASP A 108 1.06 -18.71 -1.33
CA ASP A 108 1.04 -19.93 -0.53
C ASP A 108 -0.25 -20.09 0.30
N GLY A 109 -1.21 -19.17 0.17
CA GLY A 109 -2.48 -19.18 0.91
C GLY A 109 -2.40 -18.66 2.35
N MET A 110 -1.21 -18.33 2.85
CA MET A 110 -1.01 -17.74 4.18
C MET A 110 -1.48 -16.28 4.23
N TRP A 111 -2.14 -15.88 5.32
CA TRP A 111 -2.56 -14.50 5.56
C TRP A 111 -1.36 -13.55 5.65
N THR A 112 -1.51 -12.31 5.15
CA THR A 112 -0.46 -11.28 5.21
C THR A 112 -0.26 -10.71 6.62
N SER A 113 -1.30 -10.74 7.45
CA SER A 113 -1.23 -10.40 8.88
C SER A 113 -2.37 -11.07 9.64
N GLU A 114 -2.19 -11.20 10.95
CA GLU A 114 -3.24 -11.68 11.86
C GLU A 114 -4.49 -10.78 11.81
N ASP A 115 -4.28 -9.46 11.79
CA ASP A 115 -5.35 -8.47 11.59
C ASP A 115 -6.14 -8.74 10.29
N ALA A 116 -5.49 -9.21 9.22
CA ALA A 116 -6.18 -9.54 7.98
C ALA A 116 -7.08 -10.77 8.14
N ARG A 117 -6.61 -11.80 8.86
CA ARG A 117 -7.42 -12.99 9.17
C ARG A 117 -8.65 -12.62 10.00
N GLU A 118 -8.47 -11.91 11.10
CA GLU A 118 -9.57 -11.49 11.97
C GLU A 118 -10.63 -10.64 11.23
N ASN A 119 -10.18 -9.77 10.31
CA ASN A 119 -11.08 -8.97 9.51
C ASN A 119 -11.88 -9.80 8.52
N PHE A 120 -11.28 -10.85 7.94
CA PHE A 120 -11.99 -11.79 7.09
C PHE A 120 -13.06 -12.56 7.89
N GLU A 121 -12.72 -13.05 9.07
CA GLU A 121 -13.67 -13.75 9.96
C GLU A 121 -14.85 -12.84 10.36
N LYS A 122 -14.60 -11.55 10.63
CA LYS A 122 -15.66 -10.56 10.88
C LYS A 122 -16.55 -10.35 9.65
N MET A 123 -15.99 -10.35 8.45
CA MET A 123 -16.77 -10.25 7.22
C MET A 123 -17.65 -11.48 6.98
N GLU A 124 -17.13 -12.69 7.17
CA GLU A 124 -17.92 -13.93 7.07
C GLU A 124 -19.03 -13.97 8.13
N ALA A 125 -18.73 -13.59 9.38
CA ALA A 125 -19.72 -13.56 10.46
C ALA A 125 -20.87 -12.57 10.18
N LEU A 126 -20.55 -11.39 9.65
CA LEU A 126 -21.56 -10.40 9.25
C LEU A 126 -22.41 -10.90 8.07
N GLN A 127 -21.80 -11.58 7.10
CA GLN A 127 -22.55 -12.19 5.99
C GLN A 127 -23.55 -13.23 6.51
N LEU A 128 -23.10 -14.16 7.35
CA LEU A 128 -23.95 -15.20 7.94
C LEU A 128 -25.09 -14.64 8.80
N GLN A 129 -24.81 -13.63 9.64
CA GLN A 129 -25.85 -12.97 10.44
C GLN A 129 -26.93 -12.36 9.56
N HIS A 130 -26.57 -11.68 8.48
CA HIS A 130 -27.55 -10.97 7.66
C HIS A 130 -28.29 -11.84 6.65
N GLU A 131 -27.69 -12.94 6.19
CA GLU A 131 -28.40 -14.03 5.51
C GLU A 131 -29.55 -14.57 6.37
N SER A 132 -29.33 -14.70 7.69
CA SER A 132 -30.39 -15.11 8.63
C SER A 132 -31.47 -14.03 8.86
N GLU A 133 -31.16 -12.75 8.61
CA GLU A 133 -32.11 -11.63 8.70
C GLU A 133 -32.85 -11.34 7.37
N GLY A 134 -32.52 -12.04 6.28
CA GLY A 134 -33.09 -11.80 4.95
C GLY A 134 -32.68 -10.46 4.34
N LYS A 135 -31.59 -9.84 4.82
CA LYS A 135 -31.06 -8.56 4.31
C LYS A 135 -29.75 -8.80 3.58
N SER A 136 -29.65 -8.35 2.33
CA SER A 136 -28.38 -8.29 1.62
C SER A 136 -27.72 -6.92 1.85
N TYR A 137 -26.53 -6.89 2.43
CA TYR A 137 -25.72 -5.66 2.45
C TYR A 137 -25.03 -5.45 1.10
N THR A 138 -24.85 -4.20 0.72
CA THR A 138 -23.92 -3.84 -0.34
C THR A 138 -22.48 -3.96 0.16
N GLU A 139 -21.55 -4.28 -0.73
CA GLU A 139 -20.14 -4.54 -0.43
C GLU A 139 -19.48 -3.41 0.36
N VAL A 140 -19.93 -2.17 0.10
CA VAL A 140 -19.49 -0.94 0.76
C VAL A 140 -19.87 -0.92 2.24
N GLU A 141 -21.04 -1.42 2.60
CA GLU A 141 -21.52 -1.39 3.99
C GLU A 141 -20.77 -2.39 4.85
N ILE A 142 -20.41 -3.55 4.30
CA ILE A 142 -19.59 -4.56 4.99
C ILE A 142 -18.19 -4.01 5.23
N LEU A 143 -17.57 -3.42 4.19
CA LEU A 143 -16.24 -2.80 4.31
C LEU A 143 -16.22 -1.60 5.25
N LEU A 144 -17.25 -0.73 5.20
CA LEU A 144 -17.38 0.39 6.13
C LEU A 144 -17.59 -0.06 7.57
N ARG A 145 -18.37 -1.12 7.81
CA ARG A 145 -18.56 -1.68 9.16
C ARG A 145 -17.29 -2.35 9.67
N CYS A 146 -16.54 -3.06 8.82
CA CYS A 146 -15.32 -3.76 9.22
C CYS A 146 -14.12 -2.82 9.39
N TRP A 147 -13.94 -1.84 8.49
CA TRP A 147 -12.72 -1.03 8.42
C TRP A 147 -12.93 0.45 8.78
N GLY A 148 -14.17 0.92 8.81
CA GLY A 148 -14.51 2.32 9.03
C GLY A 148 -14.23 3.20 7.81
N ARG A 149 -14.96 4.32 7.71
CA ARG A 149 -14.90 5.25 6.56
C ARG A 149 -13.49 5.71 6.19
N LYS A 150 -12.67 6.04 7.20
CA LYS A 150 -11.28 6.52 7.03
C LYS A 150 -10.32 5.54 6.37
N ARG A 151 -10.57 4.22 6.45
CA ARG A 151 -9.71 3.19 5.82
C ARG A 151 -10.20 2.78 4.43
N VAL A 152 -11.42 3.18 4.10
CA VAL A 152 -12.12 2.84 2.87
C VAL A 152 -11.98 3.96 1.85
N THR A 153 -12.13 5.22 2.28
CA THR A 153 -11.85 6.39 1.47
C THR A 153 -10.46 6.89 1.81
N CYS A 154 -9.52 6.78 0.87
CA CYS A 154 -8.32 7.62 0.90
C CYS A 154 -8.77 9.06 0.68
N GLU A 155 -9.17 9.75 1.73
CA GLU A 155 -9.25 11.22 1.70
C GLU A 155 -7.81 11.72 1.58
N VAL A 156 -7.48 12.21 0.39
CA VAL A 156 -6.20 12.87 0.07
C VAL A 156 -6.20 14.26 0.68
#